data_AF-A0A0N5A9N9-F1
#
_entry.id   AF-A0A0N5A9N9-F1
#
_cell.length_a   1.000
_cell.length_b   1.000
_cell.length_c   1.000
_cell.angle_alpha   90.00
_cell.angle_beta   90.00
_cell.angle_gamma   90.00
#
_symmetry.space_group_name_H-M   'P 1'
#
loop_
_entity.id
_entity.type
_entity.pdbx_description
1 polymer ?
#
loop_
_entity_poly.entity_id
_entity_poly.type
_entity_poly.pdbx_seq_one_letter_code
_entity_poly.pdbx_strand_id
1 'polypeptide(L)' 'MRGHFNLPSVQSEDLEGKPPIKVKFEIPYFTTSGIQVRYLKIIEKSGYQALPWVRYITQNGEYQLRMM' A
#
# COMPACT_ATOMS: atom_id res chain seq x y z
N MET A 1 -17.49 -7.95 5.05
CA MET A 1 -17.55 -8.83 3.87
C MET A 1 -17.75 -10.25 4.36
N ARG A 2 -18.66 -11.04 3.76
CA ARG A 2 -18.92 -12.42 4.16
C ARG A 2 -18.62 -13.32 2.96
N GLY A 3 -17.69 -14.25 3.14
CA GLY A 3 -17.44 -15.33 2.18
C GLY A 3 -18.15 -16.59 2.64
N HIS A 4 -18.81 -17.29 1.73
CA HIS A 4 -19.37 -18.62 1.96
C HIS A 4 -18.65 -19.60 1.05
N PHE A 5 -18.16 -20.69 1.64
CA PHE A 5 -17.46 -21.76 0.94
C PHE A 5 -18.22 -23.06 1.17
N ASN A 6 -18.42 -23.84 0.11
CA ASN A 6 -18.94 -25.18 0.19
C ASN A 6 -17.76 -26.15 0.12
N LEU A 7 -17.62 -27.01 1.12
CA LEU A 7 -16.55 -27.99 1.20
C LEU A 7 -17.04 -29.34 0.66
N PRO A 8 -16.20 -30.11 -0.06
CA PRO A 8 -16.53 -31.47 -0.45
C PRO A 8 -16.70 -32.37 0.78
N SER A 9 -17.52 -33.41 0.66
CA SER A 9 -17.75 -34.38 1.74
C SER A 9 -16.59 -35.35 1.96
N VAL A 10 -15.64 -35.42 1.01
CA VAL A 10 -14.44 -36.25 1.08
C VAL A 10 -13.24 -35.35 1.34
N GLN A 11 -12.38 -35.74 2.29
CA GLN A 11 -11.16 -35.01 2.64
C GLN A 11 -10.08 -35.18 1.57
N SER A 12 -9.29 -34.13 1.32
CA SER A 12 -8.07 -34.23 0.51
C SER A 12 -6.96 -34.91 1.31
N GLU A 13 -6.11 -35.68 0.63
CA GLU A 13 -4.93 -36.30 1.24
C GLU A 13 -3.82 -35.26 1.53
N ASP A 14 -3.78 -34.19 0.74
CA ASP A 14 -2.85 -33.08 0.92
C ASP A 14 -3.36 -32.03 1.92
N LEU A 15 -2.47 -31.61 2.81
CA LEU A 15 -2.68 -30.46 3.69
C LEU A 15 -2.35 -29.17 2.95
N GLU A 16 -3.36 -28.43 2.50
CA GLU A 16 -3.16 -27.07 2.03
C GLU A 16 -2.74 -26.16 3.20
N GLY A 17 -1.53 -25.58 3.09
CA GLY A 17 -1.11 -24.53 4.01
C GLY A 17 -2.00 -23.30 3.87
N LYS A 18 -2.32 -22.62 4.98
CA LYS A 18 -3.08 -21.36 4.96
C LYS A 18 -2.14 -20.19 4.65
N PRO A 19 -2.09 -19.65 3.40
CA PRO A 19 -1.22 -18.54 3.10
C PRO A 19 -1.67 -17.27 3.86
N PRO A 20 -0.75 -16.34 4.16
CA PRO A 20 -1.13 -15.04 4.72
C PRO A 20 -2.03 -14.26 3.75
N ILE A 21 -3.01 -13.54 4.31
CA ILE A 21 -3.88 -12.63 3.56
C ILE A 21 -3.08 -11.37 3.22
N LYS A 22 -2.93 -11.07 1.92
CA LYS A 22 -2.29 -9.84 1.44
C LYS A 22 -3.32 -8.73 1.28
N VAL A 23 -3.03 -7.54 1.80
CA VAL A 23 -3.92 -6.37 1.64
C VAL A 23 -3.25 -5.32 0.78
N LYS A 24 -3.98 -4.84 -0.23
CA LYS A 24 -3.56 -3.71 -1.05
C LYS A 24 -4.35 -2.46 -0.66
N PHE A 25 -3.66 -1.35 -0.44
CA PHE A 25 -4.30 -0.08 -0.09
C PHE A 25 -3.47 1.11 -0.59
N GLU A 26 -4.16 2.24 -0.76
CA GLU A 26 -3.58 3.54 -1.06
C GLU A 26 -4.25 4.60 -0.18
N ILE A 27 -3.43 5.42 0.49
CA ILE A 27 -3.91 6.52 1.33
C ILE A 27 -3.34 7.82 0.77
N PRO A 28 -4.19 8.68 0.15
CA PRO A 28 -3.75 9.95 -0.40
C PRO A 28 -3.52 10.99 0.70
N TYR A 29 -2.57 11.90 0.46
CA TYR A 29 -2.26 13.05 1.33
C TYR A 29 -1.80 12.69 2.76
N PHE A 30 -1.38 11.44 2.99
CA PHE A 30 -0.90 10.95 4.27
C PHE A 30 0.51 10.37 4.16
N THR A 31 1.33 10.55 5.20
CA THR A 31 2.68 9.98 5.32
C THR A 31 2.83 9.19 6.61
N THR A 32 3.11 7.88 6.51
CA THR A 32 3.38 7.04 7.70
C THR A 32 4.74 7.34 8.33
N SER A 33 5.75 7.71 7.52
CA SER A 33 7.10 8.02 8.00
C SER A 33 7.23 9.40 8.65
N GLY A 34 6.20 10.25 8.55
CA GLY A 34 6.27 11.65 8.99
C GLY A 34 7.14 12.54 8.11
N ILE A 35 7.56 12.07 6.92
CA ILE A 35 8.34 12.89 5.99
C ILE A 35 7.55 14.12 5.54
N GLN A 36 8.23 15.28 5.51
CA GLN A 36 7.67 16.53 5.04
C GLN A 36 8.69 17.26 4.17
N VAL A 37 8.33 17.49 2.90
CA VAL A 37 9.10 18.34 1.99
C VAL A 37 8.95 19.80 2.43
N ARG A 38 10.04 20.43 2.85
CA ARG A 38 10.04 21.83 3.33
C ARG A 38 10.29 22.84 2.22
N TYR A 39 11.19 22.55 1.28
CA TYR A 39 11.53 23.44 0.20
C TYR A 39 11.97 22.67 -1.05
N LEU A 40 11.66 23.23 -2.22
CA LEU A 40 12.19 22.83 -3.51
C LEU A 40 12.87 24.06 -4.13
N LYS A 41 14.21 24.11 -4.06
CA LYS A 41 14.99 25.24 -4.59
C LYS A 41 15.27 25.03 -6.06
N ILE A 42 14.83 25.97 -6.90
CA ILE A 42 15.05 25.96 -8.35
C ILE A 42 15.98 27.14 -8.67
N ILE A 43 17.10 26.86 -9.34
CA ILE A 43 18.10 27.87 -9.73
C ILE A 43 18.19 27.83 -11.25
N GLU A 44 17.70 28.87 -11.91
CA GLU A 44 17.67 28.99 -13.37
C GLU A 44 18.07 30.42 -13.78
N LYS A 45 18.85 30.54 -14.86
CA LYS A 45 19.42 31.81 -15.35
C LYS A 45 18.41 32.66 -16.12
N SER A 46 17.39 32.03 -16.71
CA SER A 46 16.34 32.72 -17.48
C SER A 46 15.29 33.42 -16.63
N GLY A 47 15.29 33.20 -15.30
CA GLY A 47 14.39 33.87 -14.36
C GLY A 47 12.93 33.44 -14.43
N TYR A 48 12.60 32.33 -15.10
CA TYR A 48 11.21 31.84 -15.13
C TYR A 48 10.75 31.44 -13.72
N GLN A 49 9.46 31.70 -13.43
CA GLN A 49 8.84 31.30 -12.18
C GLN A 49 8.34 29.86 -12.27
N ALA A 50 8.90 28.98 -11.45
CA ALA A 50 8.42 27.61 -11.32
C ALA A 50 7.26 27.50 -10.33
N LEU A 51 6.33 26.58 -10.61
CA LEU A 51 5.22 26.22 -9.72
C LEU A 51 5.47 24.83 -9.14
N PRO A 52 6.09 24.72 -7.96
CA PRO A 52 6.35 23.42 -7.35
C PRO A 52 5.08 22.84 -6.73
N TRP A 53 4.83 21.55 -6.98
CA TRP A 53 3.69 20.81 -6.41
C TRP A 53 4.17 19.52 -5.75
N VAL A 54 3.53 19.16 -4.64
CA VAL A 54 3.84 17.93 -3.89
C VAL A 54 2.55 17.20 -3.58
N ARG A 55 2.56 15.87 -3.75
CA ARG A 55 1.50 14.98 -3.28
C ARG A 55 2.13 13.82 -2.53
N TYR A 56 1.58 13.50 -1.37
CA TYR A 56 1.94 12.32 -0.61
C TYR A 56 0.97 11.19 -0.91
N ILE A 57 1.51 9.99 -1.02
CA ILE A 57 0.75 8.75 -1.19
C ILE A 57 1.41 7.70 -0.32
N THR A 58 0.64 7.08 0.56
CA THR A 58 1.08 5.90 1.29
C THR A 58 0.45 4.68 0.64
N GLN A 59 1.27 3.73 0.21
CA GLN A 59 0.84 2.46 -0.37
C GLN A 59 1.26 1.30 0.53
N ASN A 60 0.59 0.15 0.38
CA ASN A 60 1.01 -1.07 1.07
C ASN A 60 2.38 -1.54 0.54
N GLY A 61 3.29 -1.90 1.45
CA GLY A 61 4.43 -2.74 1.13
C GLY A 61 4.04 -4.22 1.19
N GLU A 62 4.89 -5.05 1.79
CA GLU A 62 4.52 -6.41 2.21
C GLU A 62 3.60 -6.39 3.43
N TYR A 63 2.33 -6.05 3.21
CA TYR A 63 1.31 -6.07 4.25
C TYR A 63 0.56 -7.40 4.24
N GLN A 64 0.88 -8.27 5.20
CA GLN A 64 0.36 -9.64 5.30
C GLN A 64 -0.24 -9.91 6.67
N LEU A 65 -1.41 -10.54 6.70
CA LEU A 65 -2.10 -10.98 7.91
C LEU A 65 -2.11 -12.50 7.95
N ARG A 66 -1.52 -13.10 8.99
CA ARG A 66 -1.59 -14.56 9.20
C ARG A 66 -2.86 -14.88 9.98
N MET A 67 -3.63 -15.81 9.45
CA MET A 67 -4.79 -16.36 10.15
C MET A 67 -4.26 -17.40 11.17
N MET A 68 -4.70 -17.28 12.42
CA MET A 68 -4.44 -18.28 13.47
C MET A 68 -5.25 -19.56 13.20
#